data_AF-A0A972ZF92-F1
#
_entry.id   AF-A0A972ZF92-F1
#
_cell.length_a   1.000
_cell.length_b   1.000
_cell.length_c   1.000
_cell.angle_alpha   90.00
_cell.angle_beta   90.00
_cell.angle_gamma   90.00
#
_symmetry.space_group_name_H-M   'P 1'
#
loop_
_entity.id
_entity.type
_entity.pdbx_description
1 polymer ?
#
loop_
_entity_poly.entity_id
_entity_poly.type
_entity_poly.pdbx_seq_one_letter_code
_entity_poly.pdbx_strand_id
1 'polypeptide(L)'
;MWIRILRFAIGLLLLPVCAAASMALYHLLREIQPAGMPPDAWWLLGGLLFWLILYVVMPRPVRTYILAHELTHALWGWMMGARVSNLRVAGDSGSVTLSKTNFLITLAPYFFPLYTMLTIALFAILGLFYEVERFHLWWMGMIGFTWGFHFTFTISTLMQRQTDIQACGHLFSYTFIYSLNTMGVGLWSVVVTSATLERYVGLFTEGLIVSIDLGHNWLGTLVERLQ
;
A
#
# COMPACT_ATOMS: atom_id res chain seq x y z
N MET A 1 26.62 9.80 -4.18
CA MET A 1 26.09 11.12 -3.75
C MET A 1 24.89 11.55 -4.61
N TRP A 2 25.05 11.67 -5.93
CA TRP A 2 23.98 12.09 -6.86
C TRP A 2 22.66 11.31 -6.77
N ILE A 3 22.69 9.97 -6.72
CA ILE A 3 21.48 9.14 -6.60
C ILE A 3 20.67 9.47 -5.34
N ARG A 4 21.34 9.79 -4.22
CA ARG A 4 20.65 10.14 -2.97
C ARG A 4 19.96 11.50 -3.07
N ILE A 5 20.61 12.48 -3.69
CA ILE A 5 20.03 13.81 -3.94
C ILE A 5 18.83 13.69 -4.89
N LEU A 6 18.98 12.92 -5.98
CA LEU A 6 17.89 12.69 -6.92
C LEU A 6 16.69 12.05 -6.24
N ARG A 7 16.89 10.99 -5.45
CA ARG A 7 15.80 10.34 -4.72
C ARG A 7 15.16 11.29 -3.70
N PHE A 8 15.94 12.10 -3.00
CA PHE A 8 15.40 13.11 -2.10
C PHE A 8 14.52 14.13 -2.85
N ALA A 9 14.97 14.63 -4.00
CA ALA A 9 14.20 15.53 -4.86
C ALA A 9 12.89 14.87 -5.35
N ILE A 10 12.94 13.61 -5.81
CA ILE A 10 11.74 12.84 -6.16
C ILE A 10 10.82 12.69 -4.95
N GLY A 11 11.37 12.43 -3.76
CA GLY A 11 10.62 12.35 -2.51
C GLY A 11 9.85 13.64 -2.20
N LEU A 12 10.45 14.82 -2.43
CA LEU A 12 9.78 16.12 -2.32
C LEU A 12 8.66 16.28 -3.35
N LEU A 13 8.92 15.90 -4.61
CA LEU A 13 7.92 15.95 -5.68
C LEU A 13 6.73 15.01 -5.46
N LEU A 14 6.90 13.97 -4.64
CA LEU A 14 5.83 13.07 -4.24
C LEU A 14 4.97 13.60 -3.08
N LEU A 15 5.35 14.70 -2.41
CA LEU A 15 4.53 15.27 -1.32
C LEU A 15 3.16 15.77 -1.81
N PRO A 16 3.04 16.53 -2.92
CA PRO A 16 1.74 16.88 -3.49
C PRO A 16 0.91 15.65 -3.88
N VAL A 17 1.56 14.58 -4.35
CA VAL A 17 0.88 13.30 -4.67
C VAL A 17 0.32 12.64 -3.42
N CYS A 18 1.06 12.67 -2.31
CA CYS A 18 0.57 12.16 -1.02
C CYS A 18 -0.65 12.97 -0.55
N ALA A 19 -0.56 14.29 -0.57
CA ALA A 19 -1.65 15.18 -0.18
C ALA A 19 -2.90 14.96 -1.05
N ALA A 20 -2.73 14.88 -2.38
CA ALA A 20 -3.79 14.57 -3.32
C ALA A 20 -4.46 13.22 -3.04
N ALA A 21 -3.68 12.17 -2.77
CA ALA A 21 -4.21 10.85 -2.42
C ALA A 21 -5.01 10.89 -1.11
N SER A 22 -4.53 11.59 -0.08
CA SER A 22 -5.23 11.76 1.19
C SER A 22 -6.52 12.54 1.04
N MET A 23 -6.50 13.65 0.29
CA MET A 23 -7.68 14.48 0.02
C MET A 23 -8.72 13.69 -0.77
N ALA A 24 -8.31 12.99 -1.83
CA ALA A 24 -9.20 12.18 -2.64
C ALA A 24 -9.87 11.09 -1.81
N LEU A 25 -9.09 10.38 -1.00
CA LEU A 25 -9.62 9.36 -0.10
C LEU A 25 -10.60 9.98 0.91
N TYR A 26 -10.24 11.10 1.54
CA TYR A 26 -11.10 11.78 2.50
C TYR A 26 -12.44 12.22 1.89
N HIS A 27 -12.41 12.86 0.72
CA HIS A 27 -13.63 13.29 0.04
C HIS A 27 -14.49 12.11 -0.39
N LEU A 28 -13.88 11.07 -0.95
CA LEU A 28 -14.56 9.82 -1.31
C LEU A 28 -15.26 9.19 -0.09
N LEU A 29 -14.55 9.07 1.03
CA LEU A 29 -15.09 8.48 2.27
C LEU A 29 -16.23 9.33 2.86
N ARG A 30 -16.19 10.66 2.71
CA ARG A 30 -17.28 11.54 3.15
C ARG A 30 -18.54 11.45 2.30
N GLU A 31 -18.40 11.08 1.03
CA GLU A 31 -19.52 10.84 0.13
C GLU A 31 -20.23 9.50 0.46
N ILE A 32 -19.53 8.56 1.10
CA ILE A 32 -20.09 7.27 1.51
C ILE A 32 -21.01 7.45 2.72
N GLN A 33 -22.32 7.28 2.50
CA GLN A 33 -23.32 7.24 3.56
C GLN A 33 -23.37 5.82 4.16
N PRO A 34 -23.23 5.63 5.50
CA PRO A 34 -23.24 4.30 6.12
C PRO A 34 -24.50 3.49 5.83
N ALA A 35 -25.66 4.16 5.78
CA ALA A 35 -26.95 3.53 5.47
C ALA A 35 -27.05 2.98 4.03
N GLY A 36 -26.17 3.42 3.12
CA GLY A 36 -26.10 2.98 1.73
C GLY A 36 -24.94 2.04 1.41
N MET A 37 -24.17 1.60 2.41
CA MET A 37 -23.03 0.71 2.15
C MET A 37 -23.51 -0.69 1.73
N PRO A 38 -23.02 -1.23 0.61
CA PRO A 38 -23.37 -2.58 0.18
C PRO A 38 -22.78 -3.63 1.13
N PRO A 39 -23.33 -4.87 1.14
CA PRO A 39 -22.81 -5.96 1.97
C PRO A 39 -21.30 -6.19 1.79
N ASP A 40 -20.78 -6.09 0.57
CA ASP A 40 -19.35 -6.26 0.24
C ASP A 40 -18.46 -5.33 1.09
N ALA A 41 -18.84 -4.07 1.23
CA ALA A 41 -18.10 -3.12 2.04
C ALA A 41 -18.10 -3.50 3.52
N TRP A 42 -19.25 -3.96 4.06
CA TRP A 42 -19.34 -4.42 5.43
C TRP A 42 -18.51 -5.67 5.70
N TRP A 43 -18.47 -6.60 4.75
CA TRP A 43 -17.64 -7.81 4.88
C TRP A 43 -16.15 -7.49 4.81
N LEU A 44 -15.74 -6.61 3.89
CA LEU A 44 -14.37 -6.11 3.83
C LEU A 44 -13.97 -5.43 5.14
N LEU A 45 -14.78 -4.50 5.64
CA LEU A 45 -14.54 -3.84 6.92
C LEU A 45 -14.52 -4.84 8.08
N GLY A 46 -15.43 -5.81 8.09
CA GLY A 46 -15.50 -6.86 9.09
C GLY A 46 -14.22 -7.71 9.13
N GLY A 47 -13.69 -8.11 7.97
CA GLY A 47 -12.43 -8.82 7.87
C GLY A 47 -11.23 -8.00 8.37
N LEU A 48 -11.17 -6.72 7.99
CA LEU A 48 -10.15 -5.79 8.45
C LEU A 48 -10.19 -5.62 9.98
N LEU A 49 -11.38 -5.35 10.54
CA LEU A 49 -11.58 -5.20 11.98
C LEU A 49 -11.26 -6.50 12.73
N PHE A 50 -11.66 -7.65 12.18
CA PHE A 50 -11.33 -8.95 12.75
C PHE A 50 -9.82 -9.15 12.84
N TRP A 51 -9.07 -8.84 11.78
CA TRP A 51 -7.62 -8.86 11.85
C TRP A 51 -7.06 -7.90 12.90
N LEU A 52 -7.55 -6.66 12.97
CA LEU A 52 -7.08 -5.68 13.96
C LEU A 52 -7.27 -6.19 15.40
N ILE A 53 -8.40 -6.84 15.67
CA ILE A 53 -8.66 -7.49 16.96
C ILE A 53 -7.61 -8.59 17.22
N LEU A 54 -7.38 -9.49 16.25
CA LEU A 54 -6.35 -10.53 16.39
C LEU A 54 -4.95 -9.95 16.60
N TYR A 55 -4.60 -8.88 15.89
CA TYR A 55 -3.28 -8.23 16.00
C TYR A 55 -3.02 -7.66 17.40
N VAL A 56 -4.07 -7.22 18.10
CA VAL A 56 -3.99 -6.68 19.46
C VAL A 56 -4.06 -7.78 20.52
N VAL A 57 -4.96 -8.75 20.33
CA VAL A 57 -5.29 -9.76 21.37
C VAL A 57 -4.38 -10.99 21.31
N MET A 58 -3.91 -11.39 20.12
CA MET A 58 -3.14 -12.61 19.91
C MET A 58 -1.64 -12.32 19.74
N PRO A 59 -0.76 -13.31 19.97
CA PRO A 59 0.64 -13.21 19.57
C PRO A 59 0.78 -12.89 18.08
N ARG A 60 1.53 -11.84 17.76
CA ARG A 60 1.69 -11.38 16.37
C ARG A 60 2.37 -12.45 15.52
N PRO A 61 1.82 -12.81 14.35
CA PRO A 61 2.40 -13.84 13.48
C PRO A 61 3.59 -13.29 12.67
N VAL A 62 4.65 -12.86 13.35
CA VAL A 62 5.82 -12.20 12.77
C VAL A 62 6.49 -13.06 11.70
N ARG A 63 6.53 -14.38 11.87
CA ARG A 63 7.10 -15.31 10.86
C ARG A 63 6.33 -15.28 9.54
N THR A 64 5.01 -15.24 9.60
CA THR A 64 4.15 -15.12 8.43
C THR A 64 4.42 -13.80 7.71
N TYR A 65 4.64 -12.73 8.46
CA TYR A 65 5.01 -11.44 7.89
C TYR A 65 6.38 -11.48 7.21
N ILE A 66 7.41 -12.00 7.88
CA ILE A 66 8.77 -12.13 7.31
C ILE A 66 8.73 -12.96 6.03
N LEU A 67 8.00 -14.07 6.02
CA LEU A 67 7.81 -14.89 4.83
C LEU A 67 7.20 -14.07 3.68
N ALA A 68 6.15 -13.31 3.95
CA ALA A 68 5.55 -12.44 2.94
C ALA A 68 6.52 -11.36 2.45
N HIS A 69 7.33 -10.81 3.34
CA HIS A 69 8.34 -9.79 3.02
C HIS A 69 9.36 -10.33 2.02
N GLU A 70 10.01 -11.46 2.34
CA GLU A 70 11.02 -12.07 1.48
C GLU A 70 10.44 -12.62 0.17
N LEU A 71 9.23 -13.22 0.22
CA LEU A 71 8.54 -13.67 -0.99
C LEU A 71 8.17 -12.51 -1.91
N THR A 72 7.85 -11.34 -1.35
CA THR A 72 7.53 -10.16 -2.15
C THR A 72 8.78 -9.65 -2.87
N HIS A 73 9.93 -9.59 -2.19
CA HIS A 73 11.20 -9.30 -2.86
C HIS A 73 11.52 -10.33 -3.95
N ALA A 74 11.35 -11.62 -3.66
CA ALA A 74 11.57 -12.70 -4.62
C ALA A 74 10.69 -12.53 -5.88
N LEU A 75 9.39 -12.33 -5.67
CA LEU A 75 8.40 -12.17 -6.74
C LEU A 75 8.72 -10.96 -7.62
N TRP A 76 8.92 -9.79 -7.02
CA TRP A 76 9.23 -8.57 -7.76
C TRP A 76 10.59 -8.62 -8.44
N GLY A 77 11.59 -9.22 -7.79
CA GLY A 77 12.89 -9.49 -8.39
C GLY A 77 12.77 -10.36 -9.63
N TRP A 78 12.04 -11.48 -9.53
CA TRP A 78 11.80 -12.40 -10.63
C TRP A 78 11.06 -11.74 -11.80
N MET A 79 9.98 -11.00 -11.53
CA MET A 79 9.23 -10.25 -12.56
C MET A 79 10.10 -9.22 -13.31
N MET A 80 11.15 -8.71 -12.66
CA MET A 80 12.12 -7.78 -13.26
C MET A 80 13.38 -8.47 -13.80
N GLY A 81 13.32 -9.81 -13.94
CA GLY A 81 14.37 -10.64 -14.51
C GLY A 81 15.60 -10.83 -13.61
N ALA A 82 15.47 -10.65 -12.30
CA ALA A 82 16.50 -11.07 -11.35
C ALA A 82 16.42 -12.58 -11.12
N ARG A 83 17.58 -13.23 -10.95
CA ARG A 83 17.63 -14.60 -10.46
C ARG A 83 17.40 -14.58 -8.95
N VAL A 84 16.43 -15.37 -8.49
CA VAL A 84 16.08 -15.54 -7.07
C VAL A 84 16.76 -16.79 -6.53
N SER A 85 17.41 -16.68 -5.38
CA SER A 85 18.05 -17.82 -4.72
C SER A 85 18.09 -17.61 -3.20
N ASN A 86 18.38 -18.68 -2.46
CA ASN A 86 18.63 -18.65 -1.02
C ASN A 86 17.53 -17.93 -0.21
N LEU A 87 16.26 -18.14 -0.56
CA LEU A 87 15.15 -17.67 0.29
C LEU A 87 15.18 -18.45 1.60
N ARG A 88 15.35 -17.72 2.71
CA ARG A 88 15.41 -18.28 4.06
C ARG A 88 14.53 -17.45 4.98
N VAL A 89 13.76 -18.14 5.81
CA VAL A 89 12.99 -17.55 6.91
C VAL A 89 13.34 -18.35 8.15
N ALA A 90 13.99 -17.72 9.12
CA ALA A 90 14.49 -18.38 10.31
C ALA A 90 14.24 -17.52 11.55
N GLY A 91 13.53 -18.08 12.53
CA GLY A 91 13.26 -17.41 13.79
C GLY A 91 12.44 -16.14 13.61
N ASP A 92 13.10 -15.00 13.78
CA ASP A 92 12.62 -13.62 13.70
C ASP A 92 13.30 -12.82 12.56
N SER A 93 13.99 -13.51 11.65
CA SER A 93 14.66 -12.89 10.49
C SER A 93 14.40 -13.64 9.18
N GLY A 94 14.58 -12.93 8.08
CA GLY A 94 14.41 -13.44 6.72
C GLY A 94 15.47 -12.87 5.80
N SER A 95 15.72 -13.57 4.69
CA SER A 95 16.58 -13.06 3.63
C SER A 95 16.26 -13.76 2.31
N VAL A 96 16.36 -13.02 1.20
CA VAL A 96 16.41 -13.56 -0.15
C VAL A 96 17.58 -12.96 -0.93
N THR A 97 18.26 -13.79 -1.73
CA THR A 97 19.34 -13.34 -2.60
C THR A 97 18.81 -13.07 -4.00
N LEU A 98 19.05 -11.85 -4.51
CA LEU A 98 18.68 -11.43 -5.86
C LEU A 98 19.92 -11.05 -6.67
N SER A 99 20.00 -11.48 -7.92
CA SER A 99 21.15 -11.15 -8.79
C SER A 99 21.24 -9.67 -9.18
N LYS A 100 20.13 -8.94 -9.10
CA LYS A 100 20.02 -7.50 -9.32
C LYS A 100 18.82 -6.98 -8.52
N THR A 101 18.87 -5.70 -8.13
CA THR A 101 17.77 -5.04 -7.41
C THR A 101 17.60 -3.60 -7.87
N ASN A 102 16.46 -3.01 -7.55
CA ASN A 102 16.15 -1.60 -7.74
C ASN A 102 15.17 -1.15 -6.64
N PHE A 103 14.86 0.15 -6.58
CA PHE A 103 14.00 0.68 -5.51
C PHE A 103 12.60 0.04 -5.48
N LEU A 104 12.07 -0.38 -6.62
CA LEU A 104 10.74 -0.95 -6.72
C LEU A 104 10.71 -2.35 -6.10
N ILE A 105 11.74 -3.16 -6.37
CA ILE A 105 11.95 -4.46 -5.70
C ILE A 105 12.19 -4.28 -4.21
N THR A 106 13.06 -3.33 -3.83
CA THR A 106 13.43 -3.04 -2.43
C THR A 106 12.26 -2.51 -1.61
N LEU A 107 11.33 -1.76 -2.20
CA LEU A 107 10.18 -1.21 -1.48
C LEU A 107 8.90 -2.05 -1.65
N ALA A 108 8.90 -3.07 -2.50
CA ALA A 108 7.74 -3.91 -2.80
C ALA A 108 7.02 -4.45 -1.55
N PRO A 109 7.69 -5.01 -0.54
CA PRO A 109 7.00 -5.55 0.64
C PRO A 109 6.16 -4.53 1.40
N TYR A 110 6.46 -3.24 1.27
CA TYR A 110 5.79 -2.17 2.02
C TYR A 110 4.56 -1.62 1.29
N PHE A 111 4.42 -1.84 -0.02
CA PHE A 111 3.26 -1.37 -0.80
C PHE A 111 2.46 -2.48 -1.48
N PHE A 112 3.04 -3.67 -1.64
CA PHE A 112 2.39 -4.80 -2.30
C PHE A 112 1.83 -5.79 -1.26
N PRO A 113 0.49 -5.85 -1.09
CA PRO A 113 -0.13 -6.72 -0.09
C PRO A 113 -0.17 -8.16 -0.59
N LEU A 114 0.94 -8.89 -0.47
CA LEU A 114 1.11 -10.24 -1.05
C LEU A 114 -0.06 -11.18 -0.74
N TYR A 115 -0.49 -11.28 0.52
CA TYR A 115 -1.58 -12.18 0.88
C TYR A 115 -2.94 -11.78 0.32
N THR A 116 -3.19 -10.48 0.13
CA THR A 116 -4.38 -10.00 -0.57
C THR A 116 -4.32 -10.40 -2.05
N MET A 117 -3.17 -10.24 -2.68
CA MET A 117 -2.98 -10.63 -4.08
C MET A 117 -3.09 -12.14 -4.28
N LEU A 118 -2.56 -12.94 -3.35
CA LEU A 118 -2.74 -14.39 -3.35
C LEU A 118 -4.21 -14.79 -3.13
N THR A 119 -4.95 -14.06 -2.28
CA THR A 119 -6.39 -14.28 -2.08
C THR A 119 -7.17 -14.04 -3.37
N ILE A 120 -6.89 -12.93 -4.07
CA ILE A 120 -7.51 -12.61 -5.37
C ILE A 120 -7.13 -13.64 -6.44
N ALA A 121 -5.86 -14.02 -6.51
CA ALA A 121 -5.39 -15.05 -7.45
C ALA A 121 -6.07 -16.41 -7.18
N LEU A 122 -6.22 -16.78 -5.91
CA LEU A 122 -6.91 -18.00 -5.51
C LEU A 122 -8.39 -17.96 -5.91
N PHE A 123 -9.08 -16.84 -5.68
CA PHE A 123 -10.45 -16.63 -6.16
C PHE A 123 -10.55 -16.84 -7.67
N ALA A 124 -9.68 -16.17 -8.45
CA ALA A 124 -9.69 -16.25 -9.91
C ALA A 124 -9.40 -17.68 -10.41
N ILE A 125 -8.41 -18.37 -9.84
CA ILE A 125 -8.04 -19.74 -10.24
C ILE A 125 -9.16 -20.72 -9.89
N LEU A 126 -9.71 -20.65 -8.68
CA LEU A 126 -10.80 -21.54 -8.27
C LEU A 126 -12.08 -21.29 -9.08
N GLY A 127 -12.35 -20.04 -9.48
CA GLY A 127 -13.45 -19.67 -10.36
C GLY A 127 -13.41 -20.33 -11.75
N LEU A 128 -12.24 -20.81 -12.18
CA LEU A 128 -12.13 -21.60 -13.42
C LEU A 128 -12.74 -23.01 -13.30
N PHE A 129 -12.91 -23.50 -12.07
CA PHE A 129 -13.31 -24.90 -11.80
C PHE A 129 -14.57 -25.02 -10.95
N TYR A 130 -14.90 -23.99 -10.16
CA TYR A 130 -15.97 -24.00 -9.17
C TYR A 130 -16.72 -22.66 -9.16
N GLU A 131 -18.00 -22.67 -8.77
CA GLU A 131 -18.82 -21.46 -8.59
C GLU A 131 -18.50 -20.72 -7.27
N VAL A 132 -17.27 -20.21 -7.16
CA VAL A 132 -16.78 -19.53 -5.96
C VAL A 132 -17.43 -18.16 -5.72
N GLU A 133 -18.08 -17.58 -6.72
CA GLU A 133 -18.82 -16.30 -6.65
C GLU A 133 -19.98 -16.39 -5.64
N ARG A 134 -20.53 -17.59 -5.42
CA ARG A 134 -21.54 -17.84 -4.37
C ARG A 134 -21.04 -17.45 -2.98
N PHE A 135 -19.72 -17.43 -2.78
CA PHE A 135 -19.05 -17.04 -1.54
C PHE A 135 -18.38 -15.66 -1.61
N HIS A 136 -18.77 -14.79 -2.55
CA HIS A 136 -18.12 -13.47 -2.76
C HIS A 136 -17.95 -12.65 -1.48
N LEU A 137 -18.94 -12.64 -0.58
CA LEU A 137 -18.83 -11.92 0.70
C LEU A 137 -17.70 -12.45 1.60
N TRP A 138 -17.47 -13.77 1.62
CA TRP A 138 -16.34 -14.35 2.34
C TRP A 138 -15.01 -13.95 1.71
N TRP A 139 -14.94 -13.89 0.38
CA TRP A 139 -13.75 -13.38 -0.32
C TRP A 139 -13.49 -11.91 0.01
N MET A 140 -14.53 -11.06 0.09
CA MET A 140 -14.40 -9.68 0.53
C MET A 140 -13.89 -9.58 1.96
N GLY A 141 -14.39 -10.43 2.87
CA GLY A 141 -13.87 -10.54 4.23
C GLY A 141 -12.40 -10.97 4.28
N MET A 142 -11.99 -11.95 3.48
CA MET A 142 -10.60 -12.39 3.40
C MET A 142 -9.67 -11.32 2.82
N ILE A 143 -10.14 -10.55 1.83
CA ILE A 143 -9.43 -9.38 1.32
C ILE A 143 -9.24 -8.38 2.45
N GLY A 144 -10.30 -7.98 3.15
CA GLY A 144 -10.20 -7.08 4.31
C GLY A 144 -9.24 -7.56 5.38
N PHE A 145 -9.29 -8.85 5.72
CA PHE A 145 -8.41 -9.48 6.70
C PHE A 145 -6.93 -9.43 6.29
N THR A 146 -6.61 -9.87 5.07
CA THR A 146 -5.24 -9.88 4.55
C THR A 146 -4.70 -8.47 4.31
N TRP A 147 -5.58 -7.51 4.02
CA TRP A 147 -5.20 -6.11 3.92
C TRP A 147 -4.90 -5.52 5.29
N GLY A 148 -5.72 -5.80 6.31
CA GLY A 148 -5.40 -5.47 7.70
C GLY A 148 -4.03 -6.01 8.13
N PHE A 149 -3.73 -7.26 7.77
CA PHE A 149 -2.41 -7.87 7.97
C PHE A 149 -1.31 -7.02 7.35
N HIS A 150 -1.45 -6.68 6.06
CA HIS A 150 -0.49 -5.84 5.34
C HIS A 150 -0.29 -4.48 6.02
N PHE A 151 -1.36 -3.77 6.39
CA PHE A 151 -1.27 -2.43 7.00
C PHE A 151 -0.57 -2.46 8.35
N THR A 152 -1.04 -3.31 9.25
CA THR A 152 -0.50 -3.37 10.63
C THR A 152 0.98 -3.70 10.63
N PHE A 153 1.40 -4.69 9.84
CA PHE A 153 2.82 -5.04 9.75
C PHE A 153 3.62 -3.97 9.03
N THR A 154 3.13 -3.39 7.93
CA THR A 154 3.80 -2.28 7.24
C THR A 154 4.07 -1.12 8.21
N ILE A 155 3.07 -0.68 8.97
CA ILE A 155 3.24 0.38 9.97
C ILE A 155 4.28 -0.03 11.02
N SER A 156 4.12 -1.21 11.60
CA SER A 156 5.02 -1.69 12.67
C SER A 156 6.48 -1.83 12.21
N THR A 157 6.70 -2.18 10.95
CA THR A 157 8.02 -2.34 10.36
C THR A 157 8.62 -0.98 10.00
N LEU A 158 7.83 -0.04 9.47
CA LEU A 158 8.29 1.31 9.14
C LEU A 158 8.64 2.15 10.38
N MET A 159 8.07 1.82 11.54
CA MET A 159 8.46 2.38 12.85
C MET A 159 9.84 1.88 13.33
N GLN A 160 10.41 0.86 12.68
CA GLN A 160 11.72 0.30 12.98
C GLN A 160 12.77 0.75 11.96
N ARG A 161 14.05 0.54 12.27
CA ARG A 161 15.15 0.83 11.34
C ARG A 161 15.28 -0.26 10.29
N GLN A 162 14.73 -0.02 9.11
CA GLN A 162 14.81 -0.95 7.97
C GLN A 162 15.97 -0.62 7.04
N THR A 163 16.70 -1.65 6.61
CA THR A 163 17.79 -1.53 5.62
C THR A 163 17.27 -1.12 4.25
N ASP A 164 16.09 -1.58 3.86
CA ASP A 164 15.45 -1.26 2.58
C ASP A 164 15.16 0.24 2.43
N ILE A 165 14.63 0.84 3.51
CA ILE A 165 14.31 2.26 3.60
C ILE A 165 15.60 3.09 3.57
N GLN A 166 16.64 2.66 4.28
CA GLN A 166 17.95 3.33 4.26
C GLN A 166 18.62 3.25 2.87
N ALA A 167 18.49 2.11 2.19
CA ALA A 167 19.03 1.91 0.85
C ALA A 167 18.38 2.83 -0.19
N CYS A 168 17.08 3.14 -0.02
CA CYS A 168 16.32 4.00 -0.91
C CYS A 168 16.34 5.49 -0.50
N GLY A 169 16.48 5.78 0.80
CA GLY A 169 16.39 7.12 1.38
C GLY A 169 14.99 7.39 1.96
N HIS A 170 14.94 7.84 3.21
CA HIS A 170 13.71 7.93 4.01
C HIS A 170 12.58 8.70 3.34
N LEU A 171 12.82 9.95 2.92
CA LEU A 171 11.76 10.80 2.36
C LEU A 171 11.12 10.14 1.12
N PHE A 172 11.96 9.69 0.18
CA PHE A 172 11.50 8.99 -1.03
C PHE A 172 10.70 7.72 -0.69
N SER A 173 11.24 6.88 0.19
CA SER A 173 10.57 5.63 0.56
C SER A 173 9.23 5.89 1.22
N TYR A 174 9.14 6.79 2.19
CA TYR A 174 7.89 7.04 2.90
C TYR A 174 6.84 7.66 1.99
N THR A 175 7.18 8.65 1.15
CA THR A 175 6.19 9.24 0.24
C THR A 175 5.74 8.26 -0.84
N PHE A 176 6.65 7.42 -1.35
CA PHE A 176 6.31 6.38 -2.33
C PHE A 176 5.42 5.28 -1.72
N ILE A 177 5.75 4.78 -0.54
CA ILE A 177 4.96 3.75 0.15
C ILE A 177 3.59 4.31 0.55
N TYR A 178 3.56 5.51 1.10
CA TYR A 178 2.33 6.15 1.54
C TYR A 178 1.38 6.41 0.37
N SER A 179 1.87 6.96 -0.74
CA SER A 179 1.03 7.27 -1.90
C SER A 179 0.39 6.01 -2.47
N LEU A 180 1.16 4.94 -2.67
CA LEU A 180 0.63 3.68 -3.21
C LEU A 180 -0.36 3.00 -2.28
N ASN A 181 -0.09 2.93 -0.96
CA ASN A 181 -1.05 2.34 -0.02
C ASN A 181 -2.33 3.17 0.07
N THR A 182 -2.23 4.50 0.12
CA THR A 182 -3.40 5.40 0.20
C THR A 182 -4.25 5.32 -1.08
N MET A 183 -3.61 5.32 -2.25
CA MET A 183 -4.29 5.07 -3.53
C MET A 183 -4.93 3.68 -3.55
N GLY A 184 -4.26 2.68 -3.00
CA GLY A 184 -4.82 1.34 -2.80
C GLY A 184 -6.10 1.35 -1.97
N VAL A 185 -6.16 2.11 -0.86
CA VAL A 185 -7.40 2.28 -0.07
C VAL A 185 -8.50 2.90 -0.94
N GLY A 186 -8.15 3.94 -1.71
CA GLY A 186 -9.09 4.63 -2.58
C GLY A 186 -9.67 3.72 -3.65
N LEU A 187 -8.83 2.93 -4.31
CA LEU A 187 -9.26 1.94 -5.29
C LEU A 187 -10.14 0.85 -4.67
N TRP A 188 -9.80 0.35 -3.48
CA TRP A 188 -10.68 -0.59 -2.78
C TRP A 188 -12.04 0.02 -2.44
N SER A 189 -12.05 1.27 -1.98
CA SER A 189 -13.29 2.02 -1.72
C SER A 189 -14.14 2.14 -2.99
N VAL A 190 -13.54 2.41 -4.15
CA VAL A 190 -14.24 2.43 -5.43
C VAL A 190 -14.82 1.05 -5.78
N VAL A 191 -14.06 -0.03 -5.56
CA VAL A 191 -14.51 -1.39 -5.89
C VAL A 191 -15.70 -1.84 -5.03
N VAL A 192 -15.74 -1.46 -3.74
CA VAL A 192 -16.75 -1.95 -2.80
C VAL A 192 -17.88 -0.98 -2.52
N THR A 193 -17.93 0.19 -3.17
CA THR A 193 -19.00 1.17 -2.97
C THR A 193 -19.61 1.62 -4.30
N SER A 194 -20.59 2.50 -4.24
CA SER A 194 -21.19 3.10 -5.43
C SER A 194 -20.30 4.16 -6.11
N ALA A 195 -19.11 4.44 -5.55
CA ALA A 195 -18.22 5.42 -6.14
C ALA A 195 -17.59 4.91 -7.43
N THR A 196 -17.35 5.80 -8.39
CA THR A 196 -16.74 5.45 -9.67
C THR A 196 -15.24 5.75 -9.68
N LEU A 197 -14.49 5.03 -10.51
CA LEU A 197 -13.07 5.30 -10.73
C LEU A 197 -12.85 6.72 -11.28
N GLU A 198 -13.72 7.16 -12.21
CA GLU A 198 -13.70 8.51 -12.75
C GLU A 198 -13.83 9.57 -11.64
N ARG A 199 -14.77 9.38 -10.71
CA ARG A 199 -14.94 10.29 -9.57
C ARG A 199 -13.70 10.33 -8.69
N TYR A 200 -13.13 9.17 -8.37
CA TYR A 200 -11.92 9.09 -7.55
C TYR A 200 -10.71 9.76 -8.23
N VAL A 201 -10.52 9.54 -9.54
CA VAL A 201 -9.47 10.19 -10.33
C VAL A 201 -9.69 11.70 -10.42
N GLY A 202 -10.94 12.15 -10.56
CA GLY A 202 -11.31 13.57 -10.52
C GLY A 202 -10.90 14.23 -9.20
N LEU A 203 -11.31 13.63 -8.07
CA LEU A 203 -10.93 14.09 -6.72
C LEU A 203 -9.42 14.11 -6.51
N PHE A 204 -8.70 13.11 -7.02
CA PHE A 204 -7.24 13.07 -6.98
C PHE A 204 -6.61 14.19 -7.79
N THR A 205 -7.12 14.45 -9.00
CA THR A 205 -6.60 15.50 -9.89
C THR A 205 -6.83 16.88 -9.29
N GLU A 206 -8.04 17.15 -8.76
CA GLU A 206 -8.35 18.37 -8.03
C GLU A 206 -7.41 18.56 -6.82
N GLY A 207 -7.24 17.52 -6.01
CA GLY A 207 -6.33 17.56 -4.86
C GLY A 207 -4.87 17.80 -5.26
N LEU A 208 -4.43 17.28 -6.40
CA LEU A 208 -3.08 17.49 -6.92
C LEU A 208 -2.86 18.94 -7.37
N ILE A 209 -3.81 19.52 -8.11
CA ILE A 209 -3.77 20.93 -8.52
C ILE A 209 -3.69 21.83 -7.28
N VAL A 210 -4.60 21.62 -6.32
CA VAL A 210 -4.62 22.39 -5.05
C VAL A 210 -3.28 22.28 -4.31
N SER A 211 -2.71 21.07 -4.22
CA SER A 211 -1.45 20.84 -3.51
C SER A 211 -0.25 21.53 -4.21
N ILE A 212 -0.24 21.58 -5.54
CA ILE A 212 0.78 22.27 -6.32
C ILE A 212 0.65 23.79 -6.16
N ASP A 213 -0.57 24.33 -6.27
CA ASP A 213 -0.84 25.77 -6.14
C ASP A 213 -0.45 26.29 -4.76
N LEU A 214 -0.80 25.53 -3.69
CA LEU A 214 -0.38 25.86 -2.34
C LEU A 214 1.14 25.87 -2.19
N GLY A 215 1.85 24.91 -2.80
CA GLY A 215 3.30 24.86 -2.80
C GLY A 215 3.92 26.07 -3.52
N HIS A 216 3.39 26.41 -4.70
CA HIS A 216 3.85 27.55 -5.49
C HIS A 216 3.65 28.89 -4.74
N ASN A 217 2.45 29.09 -4.18
CA ASN A 217 2.12 30.31 -3.44
C ASN A 217 2.99 30.44 -2.18
N TRP A 218 3.18 29.35 -1.44
CA TRP A 218 4.04 29.36 -0.25
C TRP A 218 5.49 29.73 -0.60
N LEU A 219 6.04 29.15 -1.66
CA LEU A 219 7.38 29.50 -2.14
C LEU A 219 7.49 30.97 -2.55
N GLY A 220 6.48 31.51 -3.24
CA GLY A 220 6.42 32.94 -3.59
C GLY A 220 6.49 33.82 -2.34
N THR A 221 5.64 33.55 -1.34
CA THR A 221 5.64 34.32 -0.09
C THR A 221 6.94 34.20 0.71
N LEU A 222 7.64 33.06 0.62
CA LEU A 222 8.92 32.87 1.28
C LEU A 222 10.02 33.70 0.60
N VAL A 223 10.05 33.72 -0.73
CA VAL A 223 11.00 34.52 -1.51
C VAL A 223 10.80 36.01 -1.23
N GLU A 224 9.56 36.49 -1.19
CA GLU A 224 9.23 37.88 -0.85
C GLU A 224 9.71 38.28 0.56
N ARG A 225 9.71 37.35 1.52
CA ARG A 225 10.17 37.60 2.90
C ARG A 225 11.69 37.57 3.08
N LEU A 226 12.42 37.00 2.12
CA LEU A 226 13.88 36.87 2.17
C LEU A 226 14.61 37.99 1.40
N GLN A 227 13.87 38.82 0.67
CA GLN A 227 14.35 40.04 0.00
C GLN A 227 14.19 41.25 0.91
#